data_AF-A0AAN9G1K6-F1
#
_entry.id   AF-A0AAN9G1K6-F1
#
_cell.length_a   1.000
_cell.length_b   1.000
_cell.length_c   1.000
_cell.angle_alpha   90.00
_cell.angle_beta   90.00
_cell.angle_gamma   90.00
#
_symmetry.space_group_name_H-M   'P 1'
#
loop_
_entity.id
_entity.type
_entity.pdbx_description
1 polymer ?
#
loop_
_entity_poly.entity_id
_entity_poly.type
_entity_poly.pdbx_seq_one_letter_code
_entity_poly.pdbx_strand_id
1 'polypeptide(L)'
;MLWATSAVTLLVAADASTVAQCTSDKGRHTTNSNHTNDTLPHLLCPNPTYFVNVCYLILLSISSLVHIEHIAKFVAVLLSTTFYVVLYHIVFGDLFDQYDIRVFGAADTFVPTKTRMTVQLISAAIALLILNKKMEEISRHLFLWKEESEKQAKRVADLRHRNEALVYNILPGHVARDFVGRDKHSTELYSNAYDEAAVMFAACPNFIDFYSESAVNNEGLECLRFLNEIISDYDELLKKPQFQSVTKIKTVGPTYMAASGMAGDDGKSKVGHPKLSLF
;
A
#
# COMPACT_ATOMS: atom_id res chain seq x y z
N MET A 1 -11.11 -2.34 -19.21
CA MET A 1 -10.85 -1.30 -20.24
C MET A 1 -11.97 -1.23 -21.28
N LEU A 2 -12.29 -2.34 -21.97
CA LEU A 2 -13.34 -2.36 -23.00
C LEU A 2 -14.69 -1.79 -22.53
N TRP A 3 -15.12 -2.08 -21.31
CA TRP A 3 -16.44 -1.67 -20.83
C TRP A 3 -16.57 -0.14 -20.66
N ALA A 4 -15.50 0.52 -20.21
CA ALA A 4 -15.47 1.98 -20.05
C ALA A 4 -15.37 2.69 -21.40
N THR A 5 -14.51 2.18 -22.31
CA THR A 5 -14.41 2.73 -23.67
C THR A 5 -15.68 2.49 -24.48
N SER A 6 -16.33 1.32 -24.31
CA SER A 6 -17.61 1.03 -24.94
C SER A 6 -18.73 1.93 -24.42
N ALA A 7 -18.78 2.20 -23.11
CA ALA A 7 -19.74 3.13 -22.54
C ALA A 7 -19.55 4.56 -23.09
N VAL A 8 -18.30 5.02 -23.22
CA VAL A 8 -17.99 6.33 -23.84
C VAL A 8 -18.45 6.37 -25.28
N THR A 9 -18.17 5.34 -26.09
CA THR A 9 -18.58 5.30 -27.49
C THR A 9 -20.09 5.24 -27.67
N LEU A 10 -20.80 4.55 -26.76
CA LEU A 10 -22.26 4.47 -26.77
C LEU A 10 -22.89 5.82 -26.41
N LEU A 11 -22.35 6.53 -25.42
CA LEU A 11 -22.77 7.90 -25.10
C LEU A 11 -22.58 8.81 -26.32
N VAL A 12 -21.37 8.86 -26.88
CA VAL A 12 -21.06 9.72 -28.03
C VAL A 12 -21.96 9.42 -29.25
N ALA A 13 -22.28 8.14 -29.50
CA ALA A 13 -23.17 7.75 -30.59
C ALA A 13 -24.64 8.13 -30.33
N ALA A 14 -25.13 7.97 -29.10
CA ALA A 14 -26.46 8.42 -28.69
C ALA A 14 -26.59 9.95 -28.82
N ASP A 15 -25.53 10.68 -28.52
CA ASP A 15 -25.51 12.14 -28.60
C ASP A 15 -25.47 12.61 -30.06
N ALA A 16 -24.62 12.00 -30.89
CA ALA A 16 -24.56 12.30 -32.32
C ALA A 16 -25.90 12.05 -33.03
N SER A 17 -26.59 10.96 -32.66
CA SER A 17 -27.90 10.64 -33.23
C SER A 17 -29.00 11.62 -32.81
N THR A 18 -29.05 12.03 -31.54
CA THR A 18 -30.03 13.04 -31.08
C THR A 18 -29.80 14.41 -31.70
N VAL A 19 -28.53 14.82 -31.88
CA VAL A 19 -28.16 16.05 -32.59
C VAL A 19 -28.53 16.00 -34.07
N ALA A 20 -28.28 14.87 -34.76
CA ALA A 20 -28.65 14.66 -36.15
C ALA A 20 -30.17 14.72 -36.38
N GLN A 21 -30.95 14.13 -35.47
CA GLN A 21 -32.41 14.18 -35.49
C GLN A 21 -32.91 15.63 -35.40
N CYS A 22 -32.31 16.43 -34.51
CA CYS A 22 -32.66 17.83 -34.29
C CYS A 22 -32.31 18.76 -35.46
N THR A 23 -31.15 18.57 -36.12
CA THR A 23 -30.79 19.39 -37.29
C THR A 23 -31.61 19.05 -38.53
N SER A 24 -32.01 17.78 -38.69
CA SER A 24 -32.82 17.34 -39.83
C SER A 24 -34.23 17.94 -39.80
N ASP A 25 -34.79 18.18 -38.62
CA ASP A 25 -36.12 18.75 -38.46
C ASP A 25 -36.14 20.27 -38.75
N LYS A 26 -35.06 20.98 -38.41
CA LYS A 26 -34.84 22.41 -38.76
C LYS A 26 -34.86 22.65 -40.28
N GLY A 27 -34.30 21.73 -41.05
CA GLY A 27 -34.26 21.81 -42.52
C GLY A 27 -35.62 21.54 -43.21
N ARG A 28 -36.53 20.82 -42.54
CA ARG A 28 -37.82 20.41 -43.11
C ARG A 28 -38.92 21.47 -42.99
N HIS A 29 -38.84 22.33 -41.98
CA HIS A 29 -39.78 23.43 -41.78
C HIS A 29 -39.42 24.73 -42.54
N THR A 30 -38.16 24.89 -42.96
CA THR A 30 -37.73 26.04 -43.79
C THR A 30 -38.15 25.91 -45.27
N THR A 31 -38.53 24.71 -45.73
CA THR A 31 -38.93 24.45 -47.13
C THR A 31 -40.45 24.42 -47.38
N ASN A 32 -41.29 24.32 -46.34
CA ASN A 32 -42.76 24.28 -46.48
C ASN A 32 -43.43 25.35 -45.61
N SER A 33 -43.30 26.61 -45.99
CA SER A 33 -44.16 27.68 -45.47
C SER A 33 -45.14 28.10 -46.55
N ASN A 34 -46.11 27.22 -46.84
CA ASN A 34 -47.36 27.52 -47.54
C ASN A 34 -48.32 26.32 -47.40
N HIS A 35 -48.90 26.11 -46.20
CA HIS A 35 -50.32 25.78 -46.02
C HIS A 35 -50.67 25.50 -44.55
N THR A 36 -51.84 26.01 -44.18
CA THR A 36 -52.59 25.86 -42.94
C THR A 36 -53.05 24.43 -42.67
N ASN A 37 -52.89 23.94 -41.43
CA ASN A 37 -53.94 23.36 -40.55
C ASN A 37 -53.36 22.41 -39.49
N ASP A 38 -53.96 22.48 -38.31
CA ASP A 38 -53.64 21.76 -37.07
C ASP A 38 -53.25 20.29 -37.25
N THR A 39 -52.05 19.96 -36.76
CA THR A 39 -51.75 18.72 -36.03
C THR A 39 -50.46 18.96 -35.22
N LEU A 40 -50.65 19.17 -33.91
CA LEU A 40 -49.73 18.85 -32.80
C LEU A 40 -48.22 18.85 -33.14
N PRO A 41 -47.47 19.93 -32.86
CA PRO A 41 -46.03 19.98 -33.14
C PRO A 41 -45.25 19.20 -32.07
N HIS A 42 -45.44 17.89 -31.99
CA HIS A 42 -44.59 17.01 -31.20
C HIS A 42 -43.41 16.57 -32.07
N LEU A 43 -42.34 17.38 -32.08
CA LEU A 43 -40.97 16.98 -31.70
C LEU A 43 -39.91 18.08 -31.97
N LEU A 44 -40.25 19.38 -31.87
CA LEU A 44 -39.19 20.39 -31.80
C LEU A 44 -38.40 20.18 -30.50
N CYS A 45 -37.13 19.81 -30.65
CA CYS A 45 -36.13 19.52 -29.61
C CYS A 45 -36.49 20.12 -28.23
N PRO A 46 -37.01 19.31 -27.29
CA PRO A 46 -37.44 19.84 -26.01
C PRO A 46 -36.20 20.23 -25.21
N ASN A 47 -36.04 21.53 -24.99
CA ASN A 47 -35.09 22.15 -24.08
C ASN A 47 -33.59 22.02 -24.48
N PRO A 48 -32.97 23.10 -25.00
CA PRO A 48 -31.57 23.07 -25.44
C PRO A 48 -30.56 22.87 -24.28
N THR A 49 -31.00 22.97 -23.03
CA THR A 49 -30.17 22.71 -21.85
C THR A 49 -29.78 21.22 -21.69
N TYR A 50 -30.54 20.29 -22.26
CA TYR A 50 -30.24 18.85 -22.24
C TYR A 50 -28.91 18.52 -22.95
N PHE A 51 -28.63 19.19 -24.06
CA PHE A 51 -27.40 18.97 -24.84
C PHE A 51 -26.13 19.37 -24.07
N VAL A 52 -26.21 20.39 -23.21
CA VAL A 52 -25.09 20.81 -22.36
C VAL A 52 -24.81 19.77 -21.28
N ASN A 53 -25.87 19.19 -20.70
CA ASN A 53 -25.75 18.11 -19.72
C ASN A 53 -25.09 16.86 -20.30
N VAL A 54 -25.47 16.53 -21.53
CA VAL A 54 -24.86 15.46 -22.32
C VAL A 54 -23.36 15.71 -22.55
N CYS A 55 -22.97 16.93 -22.95
CA CYS A 55 -21.56 17.28 -23.12
C CYS A 55 -20.75 17.09 -21.83
N TYR A 56 -21.31 17.40 -20.65
CA TYR A 56 -20.64 17.13 -19.37
C TYR A 56 -20.40 15.64 -19.14
N LEU A 57 -21.37 14.79 -19.46
CA LEU A 57 -21.23 13.34 -19.29
C LEU A 57 -20.13 12.78 -20.19
N ILE A 58 -19.99 13.28 -21.42
CA ILE A 58 -18.90 12.86 -22.31
C ILE A 58 -17.53 13.31 -21.77
N LEU A 59 -17.41 14.56 -21.31
CA LEU A 59 -16.17 15.07 -20.71
C LEU A 59 -15.77 14.28 -19.45
N LEU A 60 -16.74 13.95 -18.59
CA LEU A 60 -16.53 13.10 -17.42
C LEU A 60 -16.10 11.68 -17.82
N SER A 61 -16.71 11.13 -18.86
CA SER A 61 -16.40 9.78 -19.34
C SER A 61 -14.98 9.70 -19.92
N ILE A 62 -14.56 10.70 -20.69
CA ILE A 62 -13.17 10.83 -21.17
C ILE A 62 -12.19 10.96 -20.00
N SER A 63 -12.55 11.77 -18.99
CA SER A 63 -11.74 11.96 -17.77
C SER A 63 -11.59 10.69 -16.93
N SER A 64 -12.56 9.77 -17.00
CA SER A 64 -12.56 8.52 -16.24
C SER A 64 -11.60 7.45 -16.79
N LEU A 65 -11.03 7.64 -17.99
CA LEU A 65 -10.11 6.68 -18.59
C LEU A 65 -8.79 6.67 -17.82
N VAL A 66 -8.61 5.70 -16.93
CA VAL A 66 -7.50 5.66 -15.95
C VAL A 66 -6.13 5.40 -16.59
N HIS A 67 -6.04 4.74 -17.75
CA HIS A 67 -4.78 4.13 -18.23
C HIS A 67 -4.00 4.85 -19.34
N ILE A 68 -4.45 6.00 -19.83
CA ILE A 68 -3.72 6.77 -20.87
C ILE A 68 -2.60 7.62 -20.23
N GLU A 69 -1.51 7.89 -20.94
CA GLU A 69 -0.50 8.84 -20.47
C GLU A 69 -1.10 10.23 -20.21
N HIS A 70 -0.66 10.89 -19.14
CA HIS A 70 -1.28 12.12 -18.64
C HIS A 70 -1.31 13.27 -19.67
N ILE A 71 -0.26 13.36 -20.50
CA ILE A 71 -0.19 14.33 -21.60
C ILE A 71 -1.28 14.06 -22.64
N ALA A 72 -1.49 12.79 -23.00
CA ALA A 72 -2.51 12.41 -23.96
C ALA A 72 -3.93 12.65 -23.42
N LYS A 73 -4.19 12.48 -22.12
CA LYS A 73 -5.47 12.87 -21.51
C LYS A 73 -5.70 14.37 -21.56
N PHE A 74 -4.69 15.17 -21.23
CA PHE A 74 -4.78 16.63 -21.28
C PHE A 74 -5.08 17.13 -22.71
N VAL A 75 -4.34 16.60 -23.70
CA VAL A 75 -4.57 16.91 -25.12
C VAL A 75 -5.95 16.45 -25.57
N ALA A 76 -6.40 15.25 -25.19
CA ALA A 76 -7.72 14.74 -25.56
C ALA A 76 -8.87 15.56 -24.97
N VAL A 77 -8.76 15.98 -23.70
CA VAL A 77 -9.76 16.86 -23.07
C VAL A 77 -9.78 18.23 -23.76
N LEU A 78 -8.62 18.83 -24.06
CA LEU A 78 -8.57 20.11 -24.78
C LEU A 78 -9.16 20.03 -26.19
N LEU A 79 -8.80 19.02 -26.98
CA LEU A 79 -9.34 18.82 -28.33
C LEU A 79 -10.85 18.57 -28.30
N SER A 80 -11.32 17.77 -27.35
CA SER A 80 -12.74 17.48 -27.16
C SER A 80 -13.53 18.74 -26.73
N THR A 81 -13.04 19.49 -25.74
CA THR A 81 -13.69 20.74 -25.29
C THR A 81 -13.74 21.79 -26.41
N THR A 82 -12.65 21.99 -27.15
CA THR A 82 -12.61 22.95 -28.27
C THR A 82 -13.58 22.55 -29.38
N PHE A 83 -13.63 21.26 -29.73
CA PHE A 83 -14.60 20.73 -30.69
C PHE A 83 -16.04 20.98 -30.23
N TYR A 84 -16.38 20.68 -28.98
CA TYR A 84 -17.73 20.90 -28.45
C TYR A 84 -18.12 22.38 -28.41
N VAL A 85 -17.19 23.29 -28.06
CA VAL A 85 -17.46 24.74 -28.06
C VAL A 85 -17.72 25.27 -29.46
N VAL A 86 -16.94 24.84 -30.46
CA VAL A 86 -17.12 25.25 -31.86
C VAL A 86 -18.44 24.71 -32.42
N LEU A 87 -18.73 23.43 -32.19
CA LEU A 87 -19.97 22.79 -32.62
C LEU A 87 -21.19 23.46 -31.97
N TYR A 88 -21.09 23.81 -30.68
CA TYR A 88 -22.11 24.57 -29.96
C TYR A 88 -22.38 25.94 -30.59
N HIS A 89 -21.32 26.71 -30.92
CA HIS A 89 -21.49 28.04 -31.49
C HIS A 89 -22.06 28.04 -32.92
N ILE A 90 -21.64 27.09 -33.76
CA ILE A 90 -22.04 27.02 -35.19
C ILE A 90 -23.43 26.40 -35.36
N VAL A 91 -23.71 25.28 -34.68
CA VAL A 91 -24.92 24.48 -34.93
C VAL A 91 -26.06 24.90 -34.01
N PHE A 92 -25.75 25.18 -32.74
CA PHE A 92 -26.76 25.44 -31.70
C PHE A 92 -26.96 26.93 -31.43
N GLY A 93 -26.12 27.81 -31.97
CA GLY A 93 -26.25 29.26 -31.80
C GLY A 93 -27.66 29.77 -32.08
N ASP A 94 -28.19 29.44 -33.26
CA ASP A 94 -29.54 29.85 -33.67
C ASP A 94 -30.65 29.23 -32.82
N LEU A 95 -30.45 28.00 -32.32
CA LEU A 95 -31.44 27.29 -31.50
C LEU A 95 -31.58 27.93 -30.12
N PHE A 96 -30.46 28.39 -29.54
CA PHE A 96 -30.48 29.14 -28.29
C PHE A 96 -31.09 30.53 -28.47
N ASP A 97 -30.81 31.21 -29.57
CA ASP A 97 -31.39 32.53 -29.86
C ASP A 97 -32.92 32.43 -30.04
N GLN A 98 -33.40 31.39 -30.72
CA GLN A 98 -34.84 31.10 -30.85
C GLN A 98 -35.50 30.66 -29.53
N TYR A 99 -34.76 30.00 -28.65
CA TYR A 99 -35.23 29.59 -27.34
C TYR A 99 -35.37 30.79 -26.40
N ASP A 100 -34.40 31.71 -26.41
CA ASP A 100 -34.42 32.92 -25.58
C ASP A 100 -35.63 33.79 -25.93
N ILE A 101 -35.89 34.00 -27.23
CA ILE A 101 -37.06 34.75 -27.72
C ILE A 101 -38.38 34.07 -27.32
N ARG A 102 -38.45 32.73 -27.34
CA ARG A 102 -39.69 31.99 -27.00
C ARG A 102 -39.98 31.93 -25.50
N VAL A 103 -38.95 31.87 -24.66
CA VAL A 103 -39.10 31.67 -23.21
C VAL A 103 -39.10 32.99 -22.44
N PHE A 104 -38.22 33.93 -22.79
CA PHE A 104 -38.06 35.19 -22.08
C PHE A 104 -38.74 36.37 -22.81
N GLY A 105 -39.21 36.17 -24.04
CA GLY A 105 -39.80 37.21 -24.87
C GLY A 105 -38.75 38.15 -25.46
N ALA A 106 -39.19 39.20 -26.16
CA ALA A 106 -38.30 40.25 -26.70
C ALA A 106 -37.77 41.23 -25.64
N ALA A 107 -37.97 40.94 -24.36
CA ALA A 107 -37.42 41.75 -23.27
C ALA A 107 -35.94 41.39 -23.10
N ASP A 108 -35.06 42.39 -23.18
CA ASP A 108 -33.61 42.24 -23.03
C ASP A 108 -33.28 41.46 -21.74
N THR A 109 -32.94 40.19 -21.90
CA THR A 109 -32.31 39.41 -20.84
C THR A 109 -30.90 39.97 -20.64
N PHE A 110 -30.58 40.40 -19.41
CA PHE A 110 -29.27 40.97 -19.06
C PHE A 110 -28.08 40.05 -19.42
N VAL A 111 -28.32 38.73 -19.57
CA VAL A 111 -27.33 37.75 -20.04
C VAL A 111 -28.00 36.72 -20.96
N PRO A 112 -27.58 36.60 -22.23
CA PRO A 112 -28.07 35.57 -23.14
C PRO A 112 -27.86 34.15 -22.60
N THR A 113 -28.85 33.27 -22.76
CA THR A 113 -28.74 31.86 -22.31
C THR A 113 -27.54 31.13 -22.93
N LYS A 114 -27.15 31.51 -24.16
CA LYS A 114 -25.96 31.04 -24.89
C LYS A 114 -24.64 31.34 -24.16
N THR A 115 -24.48 32.56 -23.64
CA THR A 115 -23.27 32.95 -22.90
C THR A 115 -23.22 32.31 -21.52
N ARG A 116 -24.37 32.13 -20.87
CA ARG A 116 -24.44 31.44 -19.57
C ARG A 116 -23.98 29.98 -19.68
N MET A 117 -24.46 29.24 -20.67
CA MET A 117 -24.13 27.82 -20.84
C MET A 117 -22.69 27.59 -21.31
N THR A 118 -22.15 28.45 -22.17
CA THR A 118 -20.73 28.37 -22.58
C THR A 118 -19.78 28.61 -21.42
N VAL A 119 -20.07 29.59 -20.56
CA VAL A 119 -19.28 29.84 -19.34
C VAL A 119 -19.32 28.64 -18.41
N GLN A 120 -20.47 27.98 -18.24
CA GLN A 120 -20.59 26.77 -17.42
C GLN A 120 -19.82 25.58 -18.02
N LEU A 121 -19.85 25.40 -19.35
CA LEU A 121 -19.10 24.33 -20.02
C LEU A 121 -17.59 24.51 -19.86
N ILE A 122 -17.10 25.74 -20.06
CA ILE A 122 -15.69 26.09 -19.90
C ILE A 122 -15.25 25.90 -18.44
N SER A 123 -16.07 26.33 -17.47
CA SER A 123 -15.72 26.18 -16.04
C SER A 123 -15.63 24.71 -15.63
N ALA A 124 -16.53 23.85 -16.11
CA ALA A 124 -16.45 22.42 -15.86
C ALA A 124 -15.24 21.77 -16.54
N ALA A 125 -14.90 22.17 -17.77
CA ALA A 125 -13.71 21.68 -18.46
C ALA A 125 -12.44 22.03 -17.67
N ILE A 126 -12.31 23.26 -17.18
CA ILE A 126 -11.20 23.69 -16.32
C ILE A 126 -11.16 22.86 -15.02
N ALA A 127 -12.31 22.65 -14.38
CA ALA A 127 -12.39 21.83 -13.16
C ALA A 127 -11.93 20.38 -13.41
N LEU A 128 -12.32 19.77 -14.54
CA LEU A 128 -11.89 18.43 -14.92
C LEU A 128 -10.38 18.36 -15.22
N LEU A 129 -9.81 19.39 -15.84
CA LEU A 129 -8.36 19.48 -16.06
C LEU A 129 -7.60 19.52 -14.72
N ILE A 130 -8.09 20.31 -13.76
CA ILE A 130 -7.51 20.38 -12.40
C ILE A 130 -7.65 19.03 -11.69
N LEU A 131 -8.82 18.38 -11.77
CA LEU A 131 -9.06 17.08 -11.16
C LEU A 131 -8.11 16.01 -11.72
N ASN A 132 -7.95 15.96 -13.05
CA ASN A 132 -7.03 15.02 -13.69
C ASN A 132 -5.58 15.23 -13.23
N LYS A 133 -5.14 16.50 -13.15
CA LYS A 133 -3.81 16.84 -12.63
C LYS A 133 -3.64 16.42 -11.16
N LYS A 134 -4.68 16.59 -10.33
CA LYS A 134 -4.63 16.20 -8.91
C LYS A 134 -4.63 14.70 -8.72
N MET A 135 -5.42 13.96 -9.50
CA MET A 135 -5.42 12.50 -9.48
C MET A 135 -4.05 11.92 -9.83
N GLU A 136 -3.34 12.54 -10.78
CA GLU A 136 -1.95 12.17 -11.12
C GLU A 136 -0.98 12.40 -9.97
N GLU A 137 -1.01 13.60 -9.37
CA GLU A 137 -0.15 13.94 -8.23
C GLU A 137 -0.35 12.94 -7.07
N ILE A 138 -1.61 12.61 -6.76
CA ILE A 138 -1.96 11.61 -5.76
C ILE A 138 -1.45 10.22 -6.15
N SER A 139 -1.61 9.80 -7.40
CA SER A 139 -1.14 8.49 -7.86
C SER A 139 0.37 8.34 -7.74
N ARG A 140 1.13 9.38 -8.11
CA ARG A 140 2.60 9.39 -7.97
C ARG A 140 3.03 9.35 -6.50
N HIS A 141 2.38 10.13 -5.64
CA HIS A 141 2.66 10.10 -4.20
C HIS A 141 2.32 8.75 -3.59
N LEU A 142 1.19 8.16 -3.98
CA LEU A 142 0.78 6.83 -3.51
C LEU A 142 1.80 5.76 -3.93
N PHE A 143 2.33 5.83 -5.15
CA PHE A 143 3.38 4.92 -5.60
C PHE A 143 4.63 5.04 -4.74
N LEU A 144 5.12 6.26 -4.51
CA LEU A 144 6.31 6.49 -3.69
C LEU A 144 6.10 6.07 -2.22
N TRP A 145 4.92 6.37 -1.65
CA TRP A 145 4.57 5.95 -0.30
C TRP A 145 4.45 4.43 -0.19
N LYS A 146 3.92 3.76 -1.21
CA LYS A 146 3.88 2.31 -1.26
C LYS A 146 5.29 1.72 -1.25
N GLU A 147 6.19 2.24 -2.09
CA GLU A 147 7.58 1.78 -2.15
C GLU A 147 8.31 2.00 -0.81
N GLU A 148 8.13 3.17 -0.20
CA GLU A 148 8.72 3.49 1.11
C GLU A 148 8.16 2.59 2.22
N SER A 149 6.85 2.35 2.24
CA SER A 149 6.20 1.44 3.19
C SER A 149 6.74 0.01 3.07
N GLU A 150 6.91 -0.49 1.84
CA GLU A 150 7.49 -1.81 1.60
C GLU A 150 8.96 -1.89 2.05
N LYS A 151 9.75 -0.83 1.84
CA LYS A 151 11.14 -0.75 2.34
C LYS A 151 11.18 -0.72 3.87
N GLN A 152 10.32 0.06 4.51
CA GLN A 152 10.23 0.14 5.97
C GLN A 152 9.80 -1.21 6.57
N ALA A 153 8.81 -1.87 5.99
CA ALA A 153 8.38 -3.20 6.40
C ALA A 153 9.53 -4.22 6.34
N LYS A 154 10.32 -4.22 5.26
CA LYS A 154 11.51 -5.09 5.13
C LYS A 154 12.57 -4.78 6.20
N ARG A 155 12.87 -3.50 6.46
CA ARG A 155 13.83 -3.12 7.52
C ARG A 155 13.37 -3.55 8.90
N VAL A 156 12.08 -3.37 9.22
CA VAL A 156 11.51 -3.80 10.50
C VAL A 156 11.60 -5.32 10.65
N ALA A 157 11.33 -6.08 9.59
CA ALA A 157 11.47 -7.54 9.61
C ALA A 157 12.92 -7.99 9.86
N ASP A 158 13.90 -7.39 9.19
CA ASP A 158 15.33 -7.70 9.39
C ASP A 158 15.79 -7.32 10.81
N LEU A 159 15.40 -6.14 11.31
CA LEU A 159 15.69 -5.73 12.68
C LEU A 159 15.08 -6.69 13.71
N ARG A 160 13.84 -7.16 13.47
CA ARG A 160 13.19 -8.14 14.35
C ARG A 160 13.97 -9.45 14.36
N HIS A 161 14.37 -9.96 13.20
CA HIS A 161 15.13 -11.21 13.10
C HIS A 161 16.49 -11.10 13.81
N ARG A 162 17.22 -10.00 13.61
CA ARG A 162 18.50 -9.76 14.29
C ARG A 162 18.33 -9.61 15.80
N ASN A 163 17.29 -8.91 16.25
CA ASN A 163 16.99 -8.75 17.67
C ASN A 163 16.67 -10.10 18.31
N GLU A 164 15.84 -10.92 17.67
CA GLU A 164 15.52 -12.27 18.13
C GLU A 164 16.77 -13.15 18.25
N ALA A 165 17.65 -13.15 17.23
CA ALA A 165 18.93 -13.87 17.29
C ALA A 165 19.83 -13.40 18.44
N LEU A 166 19.88 -12.09 18.71
CA LEU A 166 20.63 -11.54 19.85
C LEU A 166 20.04 -11.98 21.20
N VAL A 167 18.71 -12.01 21.31
CA VAL A 167 18.03 -12.48 22.52
C VAL A 167 18.35 -13.95 22.80
N TYR A 168 18.29 -14.82 21.78
CA TYR A 168 18.65 -16.23 21.91
C TYR A 168 20.13 -16.47 22.22
N ASN A 169 21.03 -15.53 21.89
CA ASN A 169 22.44 -15.62 22.25
C ASN A 169 22.72 -15.29 23.73
N ILE A 170 21.85 -14.50 24.37
CA ILE A 170 22.05 -14.06 25.77
C ILE A 170 21.18 -14.89 26.73
N LEU A 171 19.98 -15.29 26.30
CA LEU A 171 19.00 -15.99 27.12
C LEU A 171 18.84 -17.45 26.68
N PRO A 172 18.72 -18.40 27.62
CA PRO A 172 18.31 -19.77 27.31
C PRO A 172 17.00 -19.81 26.52
N GLY A 173 16.85 -20.75 25.60
CA GLY A 173 15.73 -20.77 24.64
C GLY A 173 14.32 -20.74 25.26
N HIS A 174 14.15 -21.28 26.47
CA HIS A 174 12.89 -21.24 27.20
C HIS A 174 12.56 -19.85 27.76
N VAL A 175 13.57 -19.10 28.25
CA VAL A 175 13.40 -17.73 28.77
C VAL A 175 13.23 -16.72 27.63
N ALA A 176 13.92 -16.95 26.50
CA ALA A 176 13.84 -16.11 25.33
C ALA A 176 12.40 -16.03 24.76
N ARG A 177 11.66 -17.14 24.76
CA ARG A 177 10.26 -17.18 24.30
C ARG A 177 9.33 -16.33 25.16
N ASP A 178 9.48 -16.42 26.48
CA ASP A 178 8.70 -15.60 27.41
C ASP A 178 9.04 -14.11 27.26
N PHE A 179 10.31 -13.79 26.99
CA PHE A 179 10.77 -12.41 26.85
C PHE A 179 10.36 -11.76 25.52
N VAL A 180 10.38 -12.50 24.41
CA VAL A 180 9.94 -12.00 23.09
C VAL A 180 8.42 -11.76 23.03
N GLY A 181 7.64 -12.48 23.86
CA GLY A 181 6.18 -12.37 23.93
C GLY A 181 5.60 -11.40 24.96
N ARG A 182 6.40 -10.94 25.95
CA ARG A 182 5.93 -10.01 26.99
C ARG A 182 5.97 -8.55 26.55
N ASP A 183 5.10 -7.74 27.15
CA ASP A 183 5.05 -6.30 26.93
C ASP A 183 6.37 -5.62 27.33
N LYS A 184 6.87 -4.74 26.47
CA LYS A 184 8.21 -4.10 26.52
C LYS A 184 8.44 -3.16 27.72
N HIS A 185 7.49 -3.09 28.65
CA HIS A 185 7.44 -2.15 29.78
C HIS A 185 7.38 -2.81 31.16
N SER A 186 7.43 -4.15 31.27
CA SER A 186 7.57 -4.76 32.58
C SER A 186 9.04 -4.73 33.02
N THR A 187 9.35 -3.93 34.04
CA THR A 187 10.62 -3.98 34.79
C THR A 187 10.66 -5.19 35.74
N GLU A 188 9.89 -6.22 35.45
CA GLU A 188 9.64 -7.35 36.34
C GLU A 188 10.74 -8.40 36.15
N LEU A 189 11.44 -8.73 37.23
CA LEU A 189 12.49 -9.74 37.23
C LEU A 189 11.89 -11.12 36.92
N TYR A 190 12.54 -11.89 36.05
CA TYR A 190 12.15 -13.27 35.77
C TYR A 190 12.61 -14.20 36.90
N SER A 191 11.67 -14.92 37.52
CA SER A 191 11.96 -15.91 38.55
C SER A 191 11.10 -17.16 38.35
N ASN A 192 11.72 -18.34 38.28
CA ASN A 192 11.04 -19.63 38.25
C ASN A 192 11.68 -20.58 39.26
N ALA A 193 10.85 -21.38 39.94
CA ALA A 193 11.30 -22.46 40.81
C ALA A 193 11.36 -23.77 40.02
N TYR A 194 12.38 -24.58 40.28
CA TYR A 194 12.58 -25.90 39.66
C TYR A 194 12.70 -26.95 40.76
N ASP A 195 11.87 -27.99 40.69
CA ASP A 195 11.86 -29.08 41.69
C ASP A 195 13.03 -30.06 41.50
N GLU A 196 13.44 -30.28 40.25
CA GLU A 196 14.50 -31.22 39.87
C GLU A 196 15.53 -30.53 38.96
N ALA A 197 16.65 -30.09 39.53
CA ALA A 197 17.75 -29.48 38.78
C ALA A 197 19.10 -30.06 39.22
N ALA A 198 20.00 -30.24 38.26
CA ALA A 198 21.38 -30.67 38.50
C ALA A 198 22.34 -29.58 38.03
N VAL A 199 23.35 -29.27 38.84
CA VAL A 199 24.39 -28.26 38.51
C VAL A 199 25.75 -28.94 38.51
N MET A 200 26.56 -28.65 37.49
CA MET A 200 27.92 -29.15 37.33
C MET A 200 28.92 -27.99 37.36
N PHE A 201 30.02 -28.20 38.08
CA PHE A 201 31.20 -27.35 38.06
C PHE A 201 32.38 -28.16 37.54
N ALA A 202 33.03 -27.68 36.48
CA ALA A 202 34.27 -28.25 35.97
C ALA A 202 35.34 -27.17 35.96
N ALA A 203 36.40 -27.34 36.75
CA ALA A 203 37.50 -26.38 36.85
C ALA A 203 38.79 -27.00 36.33
N CYS A 204 39.56 -26.23 35.56
CA CYS A 204 40.93 -26.61 35.22
C CYS A 204 41.83 -26.40 36.46
N PRO A 205 42.33 -27.48 37.10
CA PRO A 205 43.18 -27.35 38.28
C PRO A 205 44.50 -26.68 37.90
N ASN A 206 45.10 -25.92 38.84
CA ASN A 206 46.42 -25.30 38.70
C ASN A 206 46.56 -24.33 37.51
N PHE A 207 45.46 -23.85 36.93
CA PHE A 207 45.51 -22.88 35.82
C PHE A 207 46.17 -21.56 36.25
N ILE A 208 45.98 -21.14 37.50
CA ILE A 208 46.58 -19.94 38.08
C ILE A 208 48.11 -20.08 38.17
N ASP A 209 48.62 -21.27 38.51
CA ASP A 209 50.06 -21.53 38.61
C ASP A 209 50.72 -21.69 37.23
N PHE A 210 49.95 -22.15 36.24
CA PHE A 210 50.36 -22.24 34.84
C PHE A 210 50.32 -20.88 34.13
N TYR A 211 49.50 -19.94 34.61
CA TYR A 211 49.37 -18.61 34.06
C TYR A 211 50.57 -17.74 34.48
N SER A 212 51.41 -17.36 33.51
CA SER A 212 52.49 -16.39 33.74
C SER A 212 52.41 -15.23 32.74
N GLU A 213 52.35 -14.00 33.25
CA GLU A 213 52.40 -12.75 32.47
C GLU A 213 53.85 -12.35 32.16
N SER A 214 54.65 -13.33 31.76
CA SER A 214 56.04 -13.10 31.36
C SER A 214 56.09 -12.59 29.92
N ALA A 215 57.01 -11.67 29.59
CA ALA A 215 57.24 -11.26 28.19
C ALA A 215 57.66 -12.43 27.28
N VAL A 216 58.22 -13.50 27.86
CA VAL A 216 58.55 -14.78 27.18
C VAL A 216 57.29 -15.60 26.83
N ASN A 217 56.18 -15.37 27.54
CA ASN A 217 54.93 -16.11 27.40
C ASN A 217 53.82 -15.27 26.72
N ASN A 218 54.20 -14.33 25.86
CA ASN A 218 53.29 -13.41 25.16
C ASN A 218 52.24 -12.77 26.11
N GLU A 219 52.68 -12.30 27.28
CA GLU A 219 51.80 -11.65 28.28
C GLU A 219 50.66 -12.56 28.79
N GLY A 220 50.84 -13.89 28.76
CA GLY A 220 49.83 -14.86 29.21
C GLY A 220 48.73 -15.15 28.19
N LEU A 221 48.80 -14.58 26.98
CA LEU A 221 47.80 -14.72 25.93
C LEU A 221 47.65 -16.17 25.43
N GLU A 222 48.75 -16.93 25.38
CA GLU A 222 48.73 -18.34 24.96
C GLU A 222 47.98 -19.22 25.97
N CYS A 223 48.09 -18.93 27.28
CA CYS A 223 47.33 -19.62 28.32
C CYS A 223 45.81 -19.34 28.17
N LEU A 224 45.43 -18.10 27.84
CA LEU A 224 44.04 -17.73 27.57
C LEU A 224 43.51 -18.36 26.28
N ARG A 225 44.34 -18.45 25.24
CA ARG A 225 43.98 -19.13 23.99
C ARG A 225 43.71 -20.61 24.21
N PHE A 226 44.59 -21.28 24.95
CA PHE A 226 44.41 -22.68 25.34
C PHE A 226 43.13 -22.89 26.17
N LEU A 227 42.86 -22.01 27.13
CA LEU A 227 41.61 -22.08 27.90
C LEU A 227 40.37 -21.89 27.00
N ASN A 228 40.43 -20.95 26.05
CA ASN A 228 39.33 -20.72 25.11
C ASN A 228 39.11 -21.91 24.16
N GLU A 229 40.15 -22.65 23.81
CA GLU A 229 40.05 -23.89 23.04
C GLU A 229 39.33 -24.97 23.85
N ILE A 230 39.71 -25.19 25.12
CA ILE A 230 39.00 -26.11 26.03
C ILE A 230 37.52 -25.72 26.18
N ILE A 231 37.22 -24.43 26.39
CA ILE A 231 35.84 -23.94 26.52
C ILE A 231 35.07 -24.16 25.22
N SER A 232 35.71 -23.94 24.06
CA SER A 232 35.09 -24.16 22.74
C SER A 232 34.75 -25.64 22.52
N ASP A 233 35.61 -26.56 22.96
CA ASP A 233 35.35 -28.00 22.89
C ASP A 233 34.16 -28.41 23.78
N TYR A 234 34.05 -27.84 24.99
CA TYR A 234 32.87 -28.04 25.85
C TYR A 234 31.59 -27.47 25.21
N ASP A 235 31.67 -26.29 24.60
CA ASP A 235 30.54 -25.67 23.90
C ASP A 235 30.12 -26.50 22.67
N GLU A 236 31.05 -27.16 21.97
CA GLU A 236 30.75 -28.07 20.88
C GLU A 236 30.09 -29.36 21.36
N LEU A 237 30.53 -29.91 22.51
CA LEU A 237 29.87 -31.07 23.12
C LEU A 237 28.40 -30.80 23.43
N LEU A 238 28.05 -29.61 23.94
CA LEU A 238 26.66 -29.24 24.23
C LEU A 238 25.76 -29.16 22.99
N LYS A 239 26.32 -29.01 21.79
CA LYS A 239 25.53 -29.00 20.54
C LYS A 239 25.06 -30.39 20.12
N LYS A 240 25.63 -31.47 20.69
CA LYS A 240 25.24 -32.84 20.36
C LYS A 240 23.82 -33.14 20.89
N PRO A 241 23.00 -33.92 20.15
CA PRO A 241 21.60 -34.16 20.49
C PRO A 241 21.40 -34.80 21.87
N GLN A 242 22.35 -35.60 22.34
CA GLN A 242 22.33 -36.25 23.66
C GLN A 242 22.49 -35.28 24.85
N PHE A 243 22.96 -34.06 24.61
CA PHE A 243 23.20 -33.05 25.65
C PHE A 243 22.27 -31.83 25.55
N GLN A 244 21.19 -31.91 24.75
CA GLN A 244 20.24 -30.80 24.56
C GLN A 244 19.56 -30.33 25.85
N SER A 245 19.45 -31.17 26.87
CA SER A 245 18.89 -30.82 28.18
C SER A 245 19.86 -30.04 29.07
N VAL A 246 21.14 -29.97 28.70
CA VAL A 246 22.20 -29.31 29.47
C VAL A 246 22.42 -27.90 28.93
N THR A 247 22.27 -26.91 29.80
CA THR A 247 22.45 -25.49 29.48
C THR A 247 23.71 -24.96 30.18
N LYS A 248 24.59 -24.30 29.42
CA LYS A 248 25.71 -23.53 29.97
C LYS A 248 25.17 -22.35 30.77
N ILE A 249 25.61 -22.17 32.01
CA ILE A 249 25.26 -21.01 32.84
C ILE A 249 26.24 -19.88 32.56
N LYS A 250 27.53 -20.12 32.82
CA LYS A 250 28.60 -19.14 32.62
C LYS A 250 29.97 -19.82 32.75
N THR A 251 31.00 -19.07 32.37
CA THR A 251 32.39 -19.35 32.72
C THR A 251 32.86 -18.33 33.75
N VAL A 252 33.63 -18.78 34.74
CA VAL A 252 34.26 -17.91 35.75
C VAL A 252 35.73 -18.29 35.84
N GLY A 253 36.59 -17.51 35.19
CA GLY A 253 38.01 -17.87 35.02
C GLY A 253 38.16 -19.25 34.36
N PRO A 254 38.93 -20.19 34.94
CA PRO A 254 39.09 -21.54 34.42
C PRO A 254 37.93 -22.50 34.76
N THR A 255 36.86 -22.01 35.39
CA THR A 255 35.72 -22.83 35.83
C THR A 255 34.54 -22.69 34.87
N TYR A 256 34.09 -23.82 34.33
CA TYR A 256 32.91 -23.97 33.49
C TYR A 256 31.71 -24.40 34.33
N MET A 257 30.57 -23.70 34.17
CA MET A 257 29.33 -23.98 34.90
C MET A 257 28.21 -24.34 33.94
N ALA A 258 27.54 -25.46 34.19
CA ALA A 258 26.39 -25.91 33.42
C ALA A 258 25.32 -26.50 34.35
N ALA A 259 24.07 -26.50 33.89
CA ALA A 259 22.97 -27.12 34.61
C ALA A 259 22.02 -27.86 33.67
N SER A 260 21.32 -28.84 34.22
CA SER A 260 20.29 -29.64 33.54
C SER A 260 18.99 -29.61 34.35
N GLY A 261 17.86 -29.83 33.68
CA GLY A 261 16.52 -29.79 34.30
C GLY A 261 15.86 -28.42 34.29
N MET A 262 16.44 -27.43 33.58
CA MET A 262 15.90 -26.06 33.49
C MET A 262 15.09 -25.79 32.21
N ALA A 263 15.16 -26.68 31.21
CA ALA A 263 14.35 -26.54 29.99
C ALA A 263 12.90 -26.93 30.32
N GLY A 264 11.98 -25.96 30.24
CA GLY A 264 10.57 -26.17 30.53
C GLY A 264 9.97 -27.33 29.74
N ASP A 265 8.98 -28.00 30.35
CA ASP A 265 8.16 -29.12 29.86
C ASP A 265 7.30 -28.78 28.62
N ASP A 266 7.88 -28.12 27.63
CA ASP A 266 7.23 -27.79 26.37
C ASP A 266 7.35 -28.98 25.42
N GLY A 267 6.66 -30.07 25.77
CA GLY A 267 6.41 -31.20 24.90
C GLY A 267 6.90 -32.52 25.46
N LYS A 268 6.00 -33.20 26.18
CA LYS A 268 6.07 -34.63 26.50
C LYS A 268 6.54 -35.46 25.29
N SER A 269 7.84 -35.71 25.22
CA SER A 269 8.34 -36.99 24.80
C SER A 269 8.66 -37.75 26.07
N LYS A 270 7.66 -38.52 26.54
CA LYS A 270 7.90 -39.66 27.42
C LYS A 270 8.79 -40.65 26.67
N VAL A 271 10.08 -40.37 26.56
CA VAL A 271 11.07 -41.41 26.27
C VAL A 271 11.33 -42.03 27.62
N GLY A 272 10.70 -43.19 27.84
CA GLY A 272 10.89 -43.97 29.05
C GLY A 272 12.38 -44.12 29.32
N HIS A 273 12.81 -43.71 30.51
CA HIS A 273 14.13 -44.01 31.00
C HIS A 273 14.30 -45.54 30.96
N PRO A 274 15.23 -46.11 30.19
CA PRO A 274 15.73 -47.43 30.54
C PRO A 274 16.36 -47.28 31.93
N LYS A 275 15.83 -48.01 32.90
CA LYS A 275 16.49 -48.22 34.19
C LYS A 275 17.90 -48.70 33.90
N LEU A 276 18.89 -47.83 34.00
CA LEU A 276 20.26 -48.25 34.26
C LEU A 276 20.32 -48.57 35.75
N SER A 277 19.91 -49.78 36.10
CA SER A 277 20.53 -50.48 37.22
C SER A 277 21.96 -50.80 36.79
N LEU A 278 22.97 -50.32 37.49
CA LEU A 278 24.20 -51.08 37.72
C LEU A 278 25.02 -50.37 38.82
N PHE A 279 25.18 -51.11 39.92
CA PHE A 279 26.15 -51.03 41.03
C PHE A 279 26.37 -49.70 41.76
#